data_AF-A0A0P6XFW2-F1
#
_entry.id   AF-A0A0P6XFW2-F1
#
_cell.length_a   1.000
_cell.length_b   1.000
_cell.length_c   1.000
_cell.angle_alpha   90.00
_cell.angle_beta   90.00
_cell.angle_gamma   90.00
#
_symmetry.space_group_name_H-M   'P 1'
#
loop_
_entity.id
_entity.type
_entity.pdbx_description
1 polymer ?
#
loop_
_entity_poly.entity_id
_entity_poly.type
_entity_poly.pdbx_seq_one_letter_code
_entity_poly.pdbx_strand_id
1 'polypeptide(L)'
;MQRKRQALSAAGFVQCKLQIPESFGQRLKYLKLLYKMRGLDSVASAMIRKAMANCSIDELIAPPPPRDYDRLRQIALHIPNEHYAFLKAVAHRNRGINLGIALETIGSYVTDLNPAPLQLSLLEKCDQHENRR
;
A
#
# COMPACT_ATOMS: atom_id res chain seq x y z
N MET A 1 15.65 16.76 -14.67
CA MET A 1 14.69 15.75 -14.14
C MET A 1 15.06 14.30 -14.45
N GLN A 2 15.87 14.00 -15.47
CA GLN A 2 16.19 12.61 -15.88
C GLN A 2 17.08 11.85 -14.88
N ARG A 3 18.12 12.49 -14.31
CA ARG A 3 19.03 11.87 -13.33
C ARG A 3 18.32 11.34 -12.08
N LYS A 4 17.36 12.09 -11.54
CA LYS A 4 16.58 11.68 -10.35
C LYS A 4 15.70 10.45 -10.63
N ARG A 5 15.10 10.38 -11.83
CA ARG A 5 14.28 9.24 -12.25
C ARG A 5 15.13 7.98 -12.46
N GLN A 6 16.33 8.13 -13.04
CA GLN A 6 17.29 7.04 -13.21
C GLN A 6 17.79 6.51 -11.86
N ALA A 7 18.12 7.40 -10.91
CA ALA A 7 18.53 7.00 -9.56
C ALA A 7 17.41 6.24 -8.81
N LEU A 8 16.16 6.70 -8.91
CA LEU A 8 15.01 6.02 -8.32
C LEU A 8 14.75 4.67 -8.98
N SER A 9 14.84 4.59 -10.31
CA SER A 9 14.71 3.32 -11.04
C SER A 9 15.81 2.33 -10.66
N ALA A 10 17.05 2.79 -10.53
CA ALA A 10 18.18 1.97 -10.08
C ALA A 10 18.01 1.51 -8.62
N ALA A 11 17.32 2.29 -7.80
CA ALA A 11 16.95 1.94 -6.42
C ALA A 11 15.66 1.09 -6.34
N GLY A 12 15.10 0.64 -7.46
CA GLY A 12 13.90 -0.22 -7.48
C GLY A 12 12.57 0.52 -7.29
N PHE A 13 12.52 1.84 -7.52
CA PHE A 13 11.32 2.67 -7.45
C PHE A 13 10.81 3.07 -8.83
N VAL A 14 9.48 3.11 -8.97
CA VAL A 14 8.78 3.64 -10.15
C VAL A 14 7.99 4.88 -9.78
N GLN A 15 8.07 5.88 -10.67
CA GLN A 15 7.19 7.03 -10.63
C GLN A 15 5.92 6.72 -11.43
N CYS A 16 4.77 6.63 -10.76
CA CYS A 16 3.48 6.40 -11.40
C CYS A 16 2.56 7.61 -11.24
N LYS A 17 1.83 7.95 -12.31
CA LYS A 17 0.75 8.94 -12.29
C LYS A 17 -0.57 8.19 -12.21
N LEU A 18 -1.36 8.47 -11.18
CA LEU A 18 -2.63 7.80 -10.91
C LEU A 18 -3.78 8.81 -10.98
N GLN A 19 -4.95 8.37 -11.41
CA GLN A 19 -6.19 9.15 -11.33
C GLN A 19 -7.05 8.57 -10.21
N ILE A 20 -7.33 9.38 -9.19
CA ILE A 20 -8.08 8.95 -8.00
C ILE A 20 -9.30 9.84 -7.78
N PRO A 21 -10.39 9.32 -7.18
CA PRO A 21 -11.50 10.14 -6.72
C PRO A 21 -11.03 11.20 -5.72
N GLU A 22 -11.71 12.34 -5.70
CA GLU A 22 -11.38 13.46 -4.83
C GLU A 22 -11.50 13.08 -3.34
N SER A 23 -12.55 12.34 -2.99
CA SER A 23 -12.83 11.77 -1.68
C SER A 23 -11.68 10.88 -1.20
N PHE A 24 -11.19 10.00 -2.07
CA PHE A 24 -10.03 9.17 -1.75
C PHE A 24 -8.75 10.00 -1.56
N GLY A 25 -8.55 11.04 -2.37
CA GLY A 25 -7.45 11.99 -2.19
C GLY A 25 -7.48 12.70 -0.83
N GLN A 26 -8.66 13.07 -0.34
CA GLN A 26 -8.85 13.64 1.00
C GLN A 26 -8.52 12.60 2.09
N ARG A 27 -8.96 11.36 1.92
CA ARG A 27 -8.64 10.25 2.83
C ARG A 27 -7.14 10.00 2.94
N LEU A 28 -6.40 10.01 1.83
CA LEU A 28 -4.93 9.87 1.87
C LEU A 28 -4.25 11.01 2.64
N LYS A 29 -4.75 12.25 2.51
CA LYS A 29 -4.25 13.40 3.28
C LYS A 29 -4.56 13.25 4.77
N TYR A 30 -5.75 12.77 5.11
CA TYR A 30 -6.13 12.49 6.49
C TYR A 30 -5.23 11.43 7.12
N LEU A 31 -5.02 10.28 6.44
CA LEU A 31 -4.10 9.23 6.89
C LEU A 31 -2.66 9.76 7.06
N LYS A 32 -2.19 10.60 6.12
CA LYS A 32 -0.88 11.24 6.25
C LYS A 32 -0.74 11.99 7.59
N LEU A 33 -1.74 12.80 7.94
CA LEU A 33 -1.75 13.59 9.17
C LEU A 33 -1.87 12.69 10.40
N LEU A 34 -2.80 11.73 10.38
CA LEU A 34 -3.08 10.82 11.49
C LEU A 34 -1.83 10.02 11.90
N TYR A 35 -1.09 9.47 10.93
CA TYR A 35 0.12 8.68 11.18
C TYR A 35 1.43 9.48 11.07
N LYS A 36 1.35 10.82 11.03
CA LYS A 36 2.52 11.73 10.94
C LYS A 36 3.51 11.37 9.83
N MET A 37 3.01 10.92 8.68
CA MET A 37 3.84 10.46 7.57
C MET A 37 4.39 11.61 6.74
N ARG A 38 5.65 11.47 6.28
CA ARG A 38 6.38 12.51 5.53
C ARG A 38 5.66 12.94 4.25
N GLY A 39 5.08 12.00 3.50
CA GLY A 39 4.45 12.26 2.21
C GLY A 39 3.42 11.22 1.81
N LEU A 40 2.69 11.50 0.72
CA LEU A 40 1.70 10.57 0.17
C LEU A 40 2.33 9.28 -0.34
N ASP A 41 3.57 9.34 -0.84
CA ASP A 41 4.37 8.17 -1.22
C ASP A 41 4.49 7.16 -0.07
N SER A 42 4.73 7.67 1.15
CA SER A 42 4.85 6.86 2.37
C SER A 42 3.52 6.25 2.77
N VAL A 43 2.43 7.02 2.67
CA VAL A 43 1.06 6.55 2.97
C VAL A 43 0.65 5.45 2.01
N ALA A 44 0.78 5.68 0.70
CA ALA A 44 0.45 4.70 -0.31
C ALA A 44 1.29 3.43 -0.16
N SER A 45 2.60 3.58 0.08
CA SER A 45 3.48 2.43 0.30
C SER A 45 3.12 1.65 1.56
N ALA A 46 2.78 2.32 2.67
CA ALA A 46 2.35 1.64 3.90
C ALA A 46 1.04 0.88 3.70
N MET A 47 0.10 1.49 2.99
CA MET A 47 -1.19 0.90 2.66
C MET A 47 -1.04 -0.35 1.77
N ILE A 48 -0.24 -0.25 0.71
CA ILE A 48 0.03 -1.37 -0.20
C ILE A 48 0.73 -2.52 0.54
N ARG A 49 1.76 -2.23 1.36
CA ARG A 49 2.42 -3.26 2.18
C ARG A 49 1.45 -3.96 3.11
N LYS A 50 0.55 -3.22 3.75
CA LYS A 50 -0.43 -3.82 4.66
C LYS A 50 -1.42 -4.69 3.92
N ALA A 51 -1.87 -4.29 2.72
CA ALA A 51 -2.70 -5.15 1.89
C ALA A 51 -1.94 -6.40 1.42
N MET A 52 -0.70 -6.27 0.97
CA MET A 52 0.14 -7.43 0.59
C MET A 52 0.32 -8.45 1.73
N ALA A 53 0.37 -7.97 2.98
CA ALA A 53 0.54 -8.83 4.15
C ALA A 53 -0.77 -9.49 4.65
N ASN A 54 -1.93 -8.88 4.39
CA ASN A 54 -3.19 -9.29 5.02
C ASN A 54 -4.29 -9.72 4.02
N CYS A 55 -4.07 -9.52 2.72
CA CYS A 55 -5.06 -9.79 1.69
C CYS A 55 -4.41 -10.51 0.50
N SER A 56 -5.11 -11.50 -0.02
CA SER A 56 -4.83 -12.06 -1.34
C SER A 56 -5.38 -11.14 -2.44
N ILE A 57 -4.83 -11.24 -3.65
CA ILE A 57 -5.31 -10.44 -4.80
C ILE A 57 -6.77 -10.76 -5.13
N ASP A 58 -7.21 -12.01 -4.90
CA ASP A 58 -8.57 -12.45 -5.21
C ASP A 58 -9.63 -11.90 -4.27
N GLU A 59 -9.24 -11.53 -3.04
CA GLU A 59 -10.11 -10.90 -2.05
C GLU A 59 -10.30 -9.39 -2.33
N LEU A 60 -9.38 -8.77 -3.06
CA LEU A 60 -9.39 -7.33 -3.35
C LEU A 60 -10.34 -6.99 -4.51
N ILE A 61 -11.63 -7.00 -4.22
CA ILE A 61 -12.69 -6.65 -5.16
C ILE A 61 -12.99 -5.15 -5.05
N ALA A 62 -13.03 -4.46 -6.19
CA ALA A 62 -13.31 -3.04 -6.23
C ALA A 62 -14.68 -2.74 -5.61
N PRO A 63 -14.77 -1.84 -4.62
CA PRO A 63 -16.04 -1.44 -4.05
C PRO A 63 -16.89 -0.72 -5.11
N PRO A 64 -18.21 -0.56 -4.88
CA PRO A 64 -19.07 0.25 -5.74
C PRO A 64 -18.45 1.64 -5.96
N PRO A 65 -18.56 2.22 -7.17
CA PRO A 65 -17.97 3.52 -7.47
C PRO A 65 -18.44 4.58 -6.45
N PRO A 66 -17.52 5.39 -5.91
CA PRO A 66 -17.91 6.48 -5.02
C PRO A 66 -18.71 7.54 -5.78
N ARG A 67 -19.46 8.37 -5.06
CA ARG A 67 -20.32 9.42 -5.67
C ARG A 67 -19.56 10.41 -6.54
N ASP A 68 -18.26 10.56 -6.30
CA ASP A 68 -17.36 11.44 -7.03
C ASP A 68 -16.46 10.71 -8.02
N TYR A 69 -16.85 9.51 -8.46
CA TYR A 69 -16.11 8.71 -9.45
C TYR A 69 -15.84 9.48 -10.77
N ASP A 70 -16.75 10.37 -11.16
CA ASP A 70 -16.59 11.22 -12.36
C ASP A 70 -15.59 12.37 -12.16
N ARG A 71 -15.16 12.63 -10.91
CA ARG A 71 -14.25 13.73 -10.54
C ARG A 71 -12.90 13.20 -10.12
N LEU A 72 -12.15 12.69 -11.10
CA LEU A 72 -10.81 12.16 -10.86
C LEU A 72 -9.75 13.27 -10.81
N ARG A 73 -8.88 13.22 -9.80
CA ARG A 73 -7.68 14.06 -9.70
C ARG A 73 -6.43 13.23 -9.97
N GLN A 74 -5.48 13.82 -10.70
CA GLN A 74 -4.18 13.19 -10.91
C GLN A 74 -3.28 13.39 -9.69
N ILE A 75 -2.68 12.30 -9.22
CA ILE A 75 -1.57 12.31 -8.27
C ILE A 75 -0.34 11.63 -8.87
N ALA A 76 0.85 12.05 -8.46
CA ALA A 76 2.10 11.39 -8.83
C ALA A 76 2.73 10.79 -7.59
N LEU A 77 3.01 9.49 -7.64
CA LEU A 77 3.62 8.75 -6.53
C LEU A 77 4.96 8.13 -6.95
N HIS A 78 5.87 8.01 -5.99
CA HIS A 78 7.09 7.21 -6.12
C HIS A 78 7.00 6.01 -5.19
N ILE A 79 6.83 4.82 -5.75
CA ILE A 79 6.65 3.57 -4.99
C ILE A 79 7.63 2.50 -5.48
N PRO A 80 7.99 1.52 -4.62
CA PRO A 80 8.75 0.34 -5.03
C PRO A 80 8.10 -0.41 -6.21
N ASN A 81 8.92 -1.07 -7.02
CA ASN A 81 8.48 -1.87 -8.16
C ASN A 81 7.49 -2.97 -7.76
N GLU A 82 7.72 -3.61 -6.62
CA GLU A 82 6.85 -4.65 -6.08
C GLU A 82 5.45 -4.11 -5.78
N HIS A 83 5.35 -2.91 -5.19
CA HIS A 83 4.07 -2.27 -4.91
C HIS A 83 3.34 -1.91 -6.21
N TYR A 84 4.09 -1.46 -7.22
CA TYR A 84 3.52 -1.16 -8.52
C TYR A 84 3.02 -2.42 -9.25
N ALA A 85 3.76 -3.53 -9.16
CA ALA A 85 3.33 -4.83 -9.69
C ALA A 85 2.07 -5.34 -8.98
N PHE A 86 2.00 -5.20 -7.65
CA PHE A 86 0.80 -5.55 -6.87
C PHE A 86 -0.41 -4.73 -7.30
N LEU A 87 -0.27 -3.40 -7.44
CA LEU A 87 -1.34 -2.54 -7.97
C LEU A 87 -1.83 -2.96 -9.36
N LYS A 88 -0.91 -3.34 -10.25
CA LYS A 88 -1.26 -3.87 -11.58
C LYS A 88 -2.06 -5.17 -11.49
N ALA A 89 -1.69 -6.06 -10.58
CA ALA A 89 -2.41 -7.32 -10.39
C ALA A 89 -3.83 -7.08 -9.87
N VAL A 90 -4.01 -6.18 -8.89
CA VAL A 90 -5.33 -5.76 -8.40
C VAL A 90 -6.16 -5.12 -9.51
N ALA A 91 -5.57 -4.25 -10.33
CA ALA A 91 -6.26 -3.64 -11.46
C ALA A 91 -6.72 -4.69 -12.49
N HIS A 92 -5.84 -5.63 -12.84
CA HIS A 92 -6.15 -6.72 -13.76
C HIS A 92 -7.28 -7.61 -13.23
N ARG A 93 -7.22 -7.99 -11.95
CA ARG A 93 -8.25 -8.78 -11.27
C ARG A 93 -9.64 -8.13 -11.31
N ASN A 94 -9.67 -6.81 -11.29
CA ASN A 94 -10.88 -5.99 -11.34
C ASN A 94 -11.22 -5.53 -12.78
N ARG A 95 -10.95 -6.37 -13.79
CA ARG A 95 -11.28 -6.10 -15.21
C ARG A 95 -10.56 -4.89 -15.81
N GLY A 96 -9.35 -4.61 -15.35
CA GLY A 96 -8.49 -3.56 -15.91
C GLY A 96 -8.89 -2.15 -15.50
N ILE A 97 -9.46 -1.97 -14.30
CA ILE A 97 -9.69 -0.63 -13.72
C ILE A 97 -8.41 0.20 -13.68
N ASN A 98 -8.57 1.53 -13.61
CA ASN A 98 -7.44 2.44 -13.44
C ASN A 98 -6.65 2.11 -12.16
N LEU A 99 -5.32 2.20 -12.22
CA LEU A 99 -4.43 1.99 -11.07
C LEU A 99 -4.75 2.86 -9.85
N GLY A 100 -5.33 4.05 -10.05
CA GLY A 100 -5.79 4.87 -8.92
C GLY A 100 -7.02 4.29 -8.22
N ILE A 101 -7.94 3.68 -8.97
CA ILE A 101 -9.08 2.93 -8.41
C ILE A 101 -8.60 1.62 -7.78
N ALA A 102 -7.57 0.98 -8.33
CA ALA A 102 -6.93 -0.17 -7.69
C ALA A 102 -6.30 0.21 -6.33
N LEU A 103 -5.69 1.39 -6.23
CA LEU A 103 -5.19 1.92 -4.95
C LEU A 103 -6.33 2.24 -3.98
N GLU A 104 -7.43 2.81 -4.47
CA GLU A 104 -8.63 3.02 -3.65
C GLU A 104 -9.22 1.71 -3.15
N THR A 105 -9.26 0.68 -4.00
CA THR A 105 -9.69 -0.68 -3.64
C THR A 105 -8.82 -1.21 -2.51
N ILE A 106 -7.50 -1.15 -2.64
CA ILE A 106 -6.60 -1.49 -1.53
C ILE A 106 -6.94 -0.69 -0.26
N GLY A 107 -7.21 0.61 -0.42
CA GLY A 107 -7.63 1.48 0.66
C GLY A 107 -8.93 1.05 1.34
N SER A 108 -9.91 0.46 0.67
CA SER A 108 -11.15 0.03 1.33
C SER A 108 -10.94 -1.16 2.26
N TYR A 109 -9.92 -1.98 2.01
CA TYR A 109 -9.56 -3.14 2.86
C TYR A 109 -8.58 -2.77 3.98
N VAL A 110 -7.81 -1.69 3.80
CA VAL A 110 -6.86 -1.21 4.81
C VAL A 110 -7.50 -0.07 5.62
N THR A 111 -8.03 -0.39 6.78
CA THR A 111 -8.71 0.57 7.68
C THR A 111 -7.76 1.38 8.54
N ASP A 112 -6.59 0.83 8.88
CA ASP A 112 -5.59 1.43 9.76
C ASP A 112 -4.18 1.18 9.20
N LEU A 113 -3.24 2.10 9.39
CA LEU A 113 -1.84 1.98 8.95
C LEU A 113 -0.85 1.65 10.07
N ASN A 114 -1.32 1.39 11.31
CA ASN A 114 -0.42 0.93 12.34
C ASN A 114 0.18 -0.42 11.91
N PRO A 115 1.48 -0.63 12.16
CA PRO A 115 2.04 -1.96 12.06
C PRO A 115 1.23 -2.87 12.99
N ALA A 116 0.85 -4.05 12.51
CA ALA A 116 0.30 -5.07 13.40
C ALA A 116 1.27 -5.21 14.58
N PRO A 117 0.78 -5.28 15.83
CA PRO A 117 1.68 -5.49 16.96
C PRO A 117 2.52 -6.72 16.65
N LEU A 118 3.84 -6.54 16.58
CA LEU A 118 4.78 -7.66 16.54
C LEU A 118 4.54 -8.41 17.84
N GLN A 119 3.75 -9.48 17.76
CA GLN A 119 3.72 -10.47 18.82
C GLN A 119 5.10 -11.10 18.80
N LEU A 120 5.99 -10.58 19.64
CA LEU A 120 7.28 -11.22 19.90
C LEU A 120 6.95 -12.65 20.29
N SER A 121 7.32 -13.61 19.46
CA SER A 121 7.27 -15.02 19.82
C SER A 121 8.00 -15.12 21.16
N LEU A 122 7.25 -15.42 22.23
CA LEU A 122 7.84 -15.80 23.50
C LEU A 122 8.73 -16.98 23.16
N LEU A 123 10.05 -16.75 23.11
CA LEU A 123 11.02 -17.81 22.96
C LEU A 123 10.75 -18.80 24.09
N GLU A 124 10.10 -19.89 23.73
CA GLU A 124 10.14 -21.14 24.46
C GLU A 124 11.63 -21.45 24.65
N LYS A 125 12.16 -21.15 25.83
CA LYS A 125 13.37 -21.82 26.29
C LYS A 125 12.99 -23.28 26.50
N CYS A 126 13.07 -24.04 25.42
CA CYS A 126 13.25 -25.48 25.50
C CYS A 126 14.42 -25.78 26.43
N ASP A 127 14.15 -26.71 27.33
CA ASP A 127 15.10 -27.42 28.16
C ASP A 127 16.44 -27.69 27.43
N GLN A 128 17.53 -27.28 28.08
CA GLN A 128 18.84 -27.87 27.85
C GLN A 128 19.29 -28.54 29.14
N HIS A 129 18.99 -29.84 29.20
CA HIS A 129 19.86 -30.94 29.60
C HIS A 129 20.89 -30.72 30.73
N GLU A 130 20.66 -31.52 31.79
CA GLU A 130 21.61 -32.50 32.35
C GLU A 130 22.99 -32.08 32.91
N ASN A 131 23.36 -32.85 33.94
CA ASN A 131 24.66 -32.98 34.59
C ASN A 131 25.11 -31.91 35.58
N ARG A 132 24.69 -32.09 36.83
CA ARG A 132 25.61 -31.97 37.97
C ARG A 132 25.42 -33.14 38.95
N ARG A 133 26.41 -34.03 38.90
CA ARG A 133 27.04 -34.85 39.96
C ARG A 133 26.17 -35.48 41.03
#